data_AF-A0A9E5I2Y8-F1
#
_entry.id   AF-A0A9E5I2Y8-F1
#
_cell.length_a   1.000
_cell.length_b   1.000
_cell.length_c   1.000
_cell.angle_alpha   90.00
_cell.angle_beta   90.00
_cell.angle_gamma   90.00
#
_symmetry.space_group_name_H-M   'P 1'
#
loop_
_entity.id
_entity.type
_entity.pdbx_description
1 polymer ?
#
loop_
_entity_poly.entity_id
_entity_poly.type
_entity_poly.pdbx_seq_one_letter_code
_entity_poly.pdbx_strand_id
1 'polypeptide(L)'
;MLYSSSPVAWRCGRFLFEFPSDQHKRPLVMGILNATPDSFSDGGRFYQRDAGLAQAEKMLAAGVDMIDIGGESTRPGAQPVGLQEELDRVLPVIEALKDCGVALSIDTYKPQTMQAALAMGVDCVNDIWALRQEGAVDVVKSTQCGIVLMHMQRDPQTMQFDPNYEHVVQEVQAFLLERCAVLEEAGVDGQRIAIDPG
;
A
#
# COMPACT_ATOMS: atom_id res chain seq x y z
N MET A 1 12.56 -7.54 -27.75
CA MET A 1 12.30 -6.09 -27.63
C MET A 1 13.13 -5.59 -26.46
N LEU A 2 14.04 -4.65 -26.72
CA LEU A 2 14.84 -4.00 -25.69
C LEU A 2 13.88 -3.17 -24.83
N TYR A 3 13.83 -3.43 -23.52
CA TYR A 3 13.15 -2.53 -22.58
C TYR A 3 13.85 -1.18 -22.67
N SER A 4 13.20 -0.25 -23.38
CA SER A 4 13.59 1.15 -23.45
C SER A 4 13.50 1.73 -22.04
N SER A 5 14.62 2.24 -21.52
CA SER A 5 14.76 3.10 -20.33
C SER A 5 13.83 2.78 -19.17
N SER A 6 14.33 2.03 -18.17
CA SER A 6 13.67 1.82 -16.88
C SER A 6 13.01 3.12 -16.40
N PRO A 7 11.77 3.09 -15.91
CA PRO A 7 11.13 4.29 -15.39
C PRO A 7 12.00 4.83 -14.27
N VAL A 8 12.60 6.00 -14.51
CA VAL A 8 13.49 6.71 -13.58
C VAL A 8 12.64 7.39 -12.50
N ALA A 9 11.40 6.96 -12.27
CA ALA A 9 10.50 7.55 -11.30
C ALA A 9 9.29 6.67 -10.98
N TRP A 10 8.80 6.78 -9.75
CA TRP A 10 7.52 6.24 -9.29
C TRP A 10 6.58 7.40 -8.92
N ARG A 11 5.44 7.49 -9.59
CA ARG A 11 4.41 8.51 -9.39
C ARG A 11 3.42 8.05 -8.32
N CYS A 12 3.39 8.76 -7.20
CA CYS A 12 2.45 8.55 -6.11
C CYS A 12 1.66 9.83 -5.85
N GLY A 13 0.51 10.00 -6.52
CA GLY A 13 -0.34 11.18 -6.30
C GLY A 13 0.44 12.48 -6.48
N ARG A 14 0.63 13.21 -5.37
CA ARG A 14 1.36 14.48 -5.34
C ARG A 14 2.87 14.32 -5.52
N PHE A 15 3.41 13.13 -5.27
CA PHE A 15 4.85 12.86 -5.20
C PHE A 15 5.38 12.18 -6.46
N LEU A 16 6.59 12.55 -6.85
CA LEU A 16 7.38 11.85 -7.86
C LEU A 16 8.68 11.38 -7.20
N PHE A 17 8.82 10.08 -7.04
CA PHE A 17 10.00 9.46 -6.46
C PHE A 17 10.96 9.05 -7.56
N GLU A 18 12.01 9.84 -7.80
CA GLU A 18 12.93 9.56 -8.90
C GLU A 18 13.95 8.48 -8.53
N PHE A 19 14.23 7.60 -9.50
CA PHE A 19 15.24 6.54 -9.45
C PHE A 19 16.34 6.69 -10.54
N PRO A 20 17.12 7.82 -10.60
CA PRO A 20 18.36 7.90 -11.39
C PRO A 20 19.29 6.69 -11.28
N SER A 21 19.94 6.38 -12.40
CA SER A 21 20.76 5.20 -12.61
C SER A 21 22.19 5.31 -12.08
N ASP A 22 22.56 6.42 -11.43
CA ASP A 22 23.88 6.58 -10.82
C ASP A 22 23.95 5.94 -9.42
N GLN A 23 25.15 5.48 -9.04
CA GLN A 23 25.38 4.56 -7.91
C GLN A 23 25.16 5.18 -6.51
N HIS A 24 24.54 6.36 -6.40
CA HIS A 24 24.42 7.15 -5.17
C HIS A 24 22.99 7.27 -4.65
N LYS A 25 22.19 6.21 -4.76
CA LYS A 25 20.84 6.20 -4.20
C LYS A 25 20.77 5.60 -2.82
N ARG A 26 20.12 6.34 -1.93
CA ARG A 26 19.50 5.74 -0.74
C ARG A 26 18.15 5.13 -1.14
N PRO A 27 17.78 3.98 -0.56
CA PRO A 27 16.40 3.50 -0.58
C PRO A 27 15.44 4.56 -0.03
N LEU A 28 14.20 4.51 -0.51
CA LEU A 28 13.10 5.22 0.15
C LEU A 28 12.62 4.39 1.33
N VAL A 29 12.16 5.07 2.37
CA VAL A 29 11.65 4.43 3.58
C VAL A 29 10.14 4.67 3.69
N MET A 30 9.38 3.57 3.69
CA MET A 30 7.95 3.56 3.99
C MET A 30 7.74 3.15 5.44
N GLY A 31 7.22 4.05 6.27
CA GLY A 31 6.91 3.79 7.67
C GLY A 31 5.54 3.12 7.84
N ILE A 32 5.47 1.99 8.54
CA ILE A 32 4.23 1.23 8.74
C ILE A 32 3.46 1.78 9.95
N LEU A 33 2.28 2.33 9.72
CA LEU A 33 1.37 2.84 10.74
C LEU A 33 0.10 1.97 10.83
N ASN A 34 0.11 1.02 11.77
CA ASN A 34 -1.04 0.16 12.04
C ASN A 34 -2.06 0.90 12.91
N ALA A 35 -3.27 1.11 12.37
CA ALA A 35 -4.42 1.68 13.07
C ALA A 35 -5.30 0.58 13.72
N THR A 36 -4.68 -0.43 14.35
CA THR A 36 -5.38 -1.57 14.96
C THR A 36 -5.50 -1.42 16.49
N PRO A 37 -6.58 -1.91 17.13
CA PRO A 37 -6.74 -1.83 18.59
C PRO A 37 -5.63 -2.52 19.39
N ASP A 38 -5.11 -3.63 18.86
CA ASP A 38 -4.12 -4.47 19.56
C ASP A 38 -2.69 -3.91 19.52
N SER A 39 -2.47 -2.80 18.82
CA SER A 39 -1.16 -2.14 18.87
C SER A 39 -1.00 -1.22 20.08
N PHE A 40 -2.09 -0.81 20.75
CA PHE A 40 -2.04 0.03 21.97
C PHE A 40 -3.27 -0.20 22.86
N SER A 41 -3.15 -1.12 23.83
CA SER A 41 -4.20 -1.44 24.81
C SER A 41 -4.33 -0.34 25.86
N ASP A 42 -5.44 0.40 25.81
CA ASP A 42 -6.26 0.92 26.94
C ASP A 42 -6.90 2.28 26.57
N GLY A 43 -8.11 2.25 26.00
CA GLY A 43 -9.04 3.38 26.11
C GLY A 43 -9.42 4.18 24.85
N GLY A 44 -10.15 3.56 23.92
CA GLY A 44 -11.11 4.27 23.06
C GLY A 44 -10.56 5.01 21.83
N ARG A 45 -11.40 5.15 20.80
CA ARG A 45 -11.08 5.66 19.45
C ARG A 45 -10.23 6.94 19.40
N PHE A 46 -10.31 7.80 20.43
CA PHE A 46 -9.49 9.00 20.56
C PHE A 46 -8.04 8.70 20.97
N TYR A 47 -7.82 7.76 21.89
CA TYR A 47 -6.49 7.34 22.32
C TYR A 47 -5.72 6.60 21.22
N GLN A 48 -6.43 5.81 20.41
CA GLN A 48 -5.85 5.12 19.24
C GLN A 48 -5.38 6.11 18.17
N ARG A 49 -6.18 7.16 17.91
CA ARG A 49 -5.77 8.26 17.05
C ARG A 49 -4.53 8.95 17.60
N ASP A 50 -4.53 9.30 18.88
CA ASP A 50 -3.43 10.04 19.51
C ASP A 50 -2.12 9.22 19.55
N ALA A 51 -2.19 7.92 19.82
CA ALA A 51 -1.04 7.02 19.77
C ALA A 51 -0.51 6.80 18.35
N GLY A 52 -1.41 6.63 17.36
CA GLY A 52 -1.03 6.53 15.95
C GLY A 52 -0.34 7.80 15.46
N LEU A 53 -0.83 8.97 15.87
CA LEU A 53 -0.20 10.25 15.54
C LEU A 53 1.18 10.40 16.21
N ALA A 54 1.32 10.04 17.48
CA ALA A 54 2.62 10.06 18.15
C ALA A 54 3.64 9.13 17.47
N GLN A 55 3.19 7.99 16.92
CA GLN A 55 4.05 7.10 16.14
C GLN A 55 4.41 7.71 14.78
N ALA A 56 3.46 8.34 14.09
CA ALA A 56 3.70 9.07 12.84
C ALA A 56 4.73 10.20 13.05
N GLU A 57 4.61 10.97 14.13
CA GLU A 57 5.57 12.03 14.47
C GLU A 57 7.00 11.49 14.63
N LYS A 58 7.17 10.32 15.25
CA LYS A 58 8.48 9.66 15.36
C LYS A 58 9.01 9.24 13.99
N MET A 59 8.16 8.72 13.10
CA MET A 59 8.55 8.35 11.74
C MET A 59 8.99 9.57 10.94
N LEU A 60 8.23 10.68 11.03
CA LEU A 60 8.56 11.95 10.38
C LEU A 60 9.90 12.48 10.90
N ALA A 61 10.12 12.46 12.22
CA ALA A 61 11.39 12.86 12.83
C ALA A 61 12.56 11.95 12.41
N ALA A 62 12.30 10.67 12.10
CA ALA A 62 13.29 9.74 11.56
C ALA A 62 13.53 9.88 10.05
N GLY A 63 12.73 10.70 9.36
CA GLY A 63 12.91 11.00 7.94
C GLY A 63 12.36 9.94 6.98
N VAL A 64 11.22 9.33 7.29
CA VAL A 64 10.50 8.48 6.32
C VAL A 64 10.07 9.28 5.10
N ASP A 65 10.02 8.64 3.92
CA ASP A 65 9.58 9.25 2.67
C ASP A 65 8.08 9.06 2.41
N MET A 66 7.50 8.04 3.03
CA MET A 66 6.09 7.67 2.94
C MET A 66 5.62 7.04 4.26
N ILE A 67 4.33 7.18 4.57
CA ILE A 67 3.67 6.47 5.68
C ILE A 67 2.58 5.59 5.09
N ASP A 68 2.59 4.30 5.42
CA ASP A 68 1.59 3.31 5.00
C ASP A 68 0.63 3.04 6.14
N ILE A 69 -0.65 3.30 5.91
CA ILE A 69 -1.69 3.31 6.95
C ILE A 69 -2.56 2.08 6.74
N GLY A 70 -2.53 1.15 7.70
CA GLY A 70 -3.28 -0.11 7.65
C GLY A 70 -4.31 -0.22 8.77
N GLY A 71 -5.57 -0.49 8.43
CA GLY A 71 -6.67 -0.69 9.39
C GLY A 71 -6.92 -2.15 9.76
N GLU A 72 -6.38 -3.07 8.97
CA GLU A 72 -6.54 -4.52 9.11
C GLU A 72 -5.19 -5.21 9.29
N SER A 73 -5.10 -6.18 10.20
CA SER A 73 -3.90 -6.99 10.34
C SER A 73 -3.89 -8.09 9.27
N THR A 74 -2.82 -8.14 8.50
CA THR A 74 -2.58 -9.18 7.48
C THR A 74 -1.75 -10.36 8.01
N ARG A 75 -1.44 -10.36 9.32
CA ARG A 75 -0.72 -11.46 9.98
C ARG A 75 -1.52 -12.76 9.95
N PRO A 76 -0.86 -13.94 9.89
CA PRO A 76 -1.55 -15.22 9.92
C PRO A 76 -2.46 -15.36 11.14
N GLY A 77 -3.68 -15.83 10.90
CA GLY A 77 -4.69 -16.03 11.95
C GLY A 77 -5.41 -14.76 12.40
N ALA A 78 -5.07 -13.59 11.88
CA ALA A 78 -5.86 -12.38 12.10
C ALA A 78 -7.26 -12.53 11.47
N GLN A 79 -8.28 -12.08 12.20
CA GLN A 79 -9.64 -12.06 11.68
C GLN A 79 -9.83 -10.81 10.80
N PRO A 80 -10.43 -10.95 9.60
CA PRO A 80 -10.75 -9.81 8.76
C PRO A 80 -11.69 -8.86 9.50
N VAL A 81 -11.50 -7.56 9.28
CA VAL A 81 -12.38 -6.56 9.86
C VAL A 81 -13.46 -6.15 8.86
N GLY A 82 -14.63 -5.78 9.39
CA GLY A 82 -15.72 -5.27 8.55
C GLY A 82 -15.31 -3.96 7.88
N LEU A 83 -15.89 -3.66 6.71
CA LEU A 83 -15.61 -2.43 5.96
C LEU A 83 -15.73 -1.18 6.86
N GLN A 84 -16.84 -1.04 7.57
CA GLN A 84 -17.06 0.15 8.42
C GLN A 84 -16.01 0.26 9.53
N GLU A 85 -15.59 -0.86 10.09
CA GLU A 85 -14.56 -0.88 11.13
C GLU A 85 -13.18 -0.48 10.58
N GLU A 86 -12.81 -0.95 9.39
CA GLU A 86 -11.58 -0.51 8.73
C GLU A 86 -11.61 0.99 8.43
N LEU A 87 -12.73 1.51 7.89
CA LEU A 87 -12.91 2.94 7.62
C LEU A 87 -12.80 3.78 8.89
N ASP A 88 -13.47 3.37 9.97
CA ASP A 88 -13.43 4.05 11.27
C ASP A 88 -12.00 4.11 11.85
N ARG A 89 -11.14 3.16 11.47
CA ARG A 89 -9.72 3.11 11.88
C ARG A 89 -8.84 4.01 11.02
N VAL A 90 -8.94 3.91 9.70
CA VAL A 90 -7.96 4.53 8.78
C VAL A 90 -8.29 5.99 8.45
N LEU A 91 -9.56 6.35 8.26
CA LEU A 91 -9.92 7.69 7.78
C LEU A 91 -9.52 8.80 8.76
N PRO A 92 -9.73 8.67 10.10
CA PRO A 92 -9.29 9.71 11.03
C PRO A 92 -7.77 9.92 11.07
N VAL A 93 -6.99 8.86 10.80
CA VAL A 93 -5.52 8.91 10.72
C VAL A 93 -5.10 9.62 9.43
N ILE A 94 -5.69 9.26 8.28
CA ILE A 94 -5.46 9.92 7.00
C ILE A 94 -5.76 11.42 7.11
N GLU A 95 -6.92 11.80 7.67
CA GLU A 95 -7.31 13.21 7.82
C GLU A 95 -6.27 14.01 8.63
N ALA A 96 -5.75 13.41 9.70
CA ALA A 96 -4.79 14.06 10.57
C ALA A 96 -3.38 14.15 9.97
N LEU A 97 -3.03 13.29 9.01
CA LEU A 97 -1.71 13.23 8.39
C LEU A 97 -1.64 13.81 6.97
N LYS A 98 -2.76 14.18 6.34
CA LYS A 98 -2.80 14.59 4.91
C LYS A 98 -1.83 15.72 4.54
N ASP A 99 -1.48 16.57 5.52
CA ASP A 99 -0.59 17.72 5.38
C ASP A 99 0.78 17.53 6.07
N CYS A 100 1.16 16.29 6.41
CA CYS A 100 2.41 16.00 7.15
C CYS A 100 3.70 16.11 6.32
N GLY A 101 3.60 16.42 5.02
CA GLY A 101 4.75 16.70 4.14
C GLY A 101 5.39 15.46 3.50
N VAL A 102 4.91 14.25 3.79
CA VAL A 102 5.35 13.00 3.14
C VAL A 102 4.17 12.33 2.44
N ALA A 103 4.46 11.37 1.56
CA ALA A 103 3.42 10.63 0.85
C ALA A 103 2.62 9.74 1.83
N LEU A 104 1.31 9.66 1.62
CA LEU A 104 0.47 8.72 2.37
C LEU A 104 0.07 7.54 1.48
N SER A 105 0.27 6.33 1.98
CA SER A 105 -0.23 5.09 1.40
C SER A 105 -1.36 4.53 2.25
N ILE A 106 -2.36 3.93 1.61
CA ILE A 106 -3.39 3.13 2.26
C ILE A 106 -3.09 1.64 2.02
N ASP A 107 -2.87 0.89 3.11
CA ASP A 107 -2.74 -0.57 3.09
C ASP A 107 -4.14 -1.18 3.21
N THR A 108 -4.70 -1.57 2.07
CA THR A 108 -6.01 -2.22 2.00
C THR A 108 -6.18 -2.97 0.69
N TYR A 109 -6.94 -4.06 0.76
CA TYR A 109 -7.41 -4.77 -0.42
C TYR A 109 -8.88 -4.47 -0.76
N LYS A 110 -9.60 -3.70 0.07
CA LYS A 110 -11.03 -3.44 -0.13
C LYS A 110 -11.23 -2.22 -1.06
N PRO A 111 -11.87 -2.38 -2.22
CA PRO A 111 -12.10 -1.27 -3.16
C PRO A 111 -12.80 -0.07 -2.52
N GLN A 112 -13.75 -0.31 -1.61
CA GLN A 112 -14.47 0.75 -0.91
C GLN A 112 -13.56 1.55 0.04
N THR A 113 -12.61 0.88 0.70
CA THR A 113 -11.60 1.54 1.55
C THR A 113 -10.61 2.33 0.68
N MET A 114 -10.15 1.75 -0.43
CA MET A 114 -9.33 2.47 -1.42
C MET A 114 -10.03 3.75 -1.88
N GLN A 115 -11.30 3.65 -2.28
CA GLN A 115 -12.09 4.77 -2.79
C GLN A 115 -12.23 5.89 -1.74
N ALA A 116 -12.54 5.54 -0.49
CA ALA A 116 -12.68 6.51 0.60
C ALA A 116 -11.35 7.20 0.92
N ALA A 117 -10.25 6.45 0.99
CA ALA A 117 -8.92 6.99 1.25
C ALA A 117 -8.44 7.90 0.11
N LEU A 118 -8.65 7.49 -1.15
CA LEU A 118 -8.30 8.29 -2.34
C LEU A 118 -9.10 9.60 -2.40
N ALA A 119 -10.37 9.58 -1.99
CA ALA A 119 -11.18 10.80 -1.87
C ALA A 119 -10.63 11.80 -0.82
N MET A 120 -9.85 11.32 0.16
CA MET A 120 -9.17 12.14 1.16
C MET A 120 -7.76 12.58 0.72
N GLY A 121 -7.29 12.11 -0.42
CA GLY A 121 -6.01 12.53 -1.00
C GLY A 121 -4.81 11.70 -0.59
N VAL A 122 -4.98 10.40 -0.23
CA VAL A 122 -3.82 9.50 -0.15
C VAL A 122 -3.12 9.41 -1.51
N ASP A 123 -1.81 9.26 -1.47
CA ASP A 123 -0.93 9.32 -2.63
C ASP A 123 -0.68 7.94 -3.24
N CYS A 124 -0.88 6.86 -2.48
CA CYS A 124 -0.59 5.49 -2.88
C CYS A 124 -1.63 4.49 -2.33
N VAL A 125 -1.88 3.41 -3.08
CA VAL A 125 -2.61 2.22 -2.63
C VAL A 125 -1.62 1.07 -2.56
N ASN A 126 -1.45 0.48 -1.37
CA ASN A 126 -0.70 -0.74 -1.15
C ASN A 126 -1.68 -1.91 -1.00
N ASP A 127 -1.67 -2.85 -1.94
CA ASP A 127 -2.64 -3.95 -1.96
C ASP A 127 -1.97 -5.32 -2.04
N ILE A 128 -2.08 -6.06 -0.92
CA ILE A 128 -1.61 -7.43 -0.79
C ILE A 128 -2.30 -8.42 -1.76
N TRP A 129 -3.45 -8.06 -2.31
CA TRP A 129 -4.19 -8.83 -3.31
C TRP A 129 -3.84 -8.46 -4.75
N ALA A 130 -2.95 -7.48 -4.97
CA ALA A 130 -2.60 -6.95 -6.28
C ALA A 130 -3.83 -6.57 -7.14
N LEU A 131 -4.81 -5.92 -6.51
CA LEU A 131 -6.05 -5.42 -7.13
C LEU A 131 -6.90 -6.52 -7.77
N ARG A 132 -6.84 -7.74 -7.25
CA ARG A 132 -7.69 -8.86 -7.72
C ARG A 132 -9.13 -8.80 -7.20
N GLN A 133 -9.41 -7.98 -6.19
CA GLN A 133 -10.78 -7.79 -5.68
C GLN A 133 -11.64 -7.07 -6.73
N GLU A 134 -12.91 -7.49 -6.84
CA GLU A 134 -13.85 -6.92 -7.82
C GLU A 134 -13.99 -5.41 -7.64
N GLY A 135 -13.76 -4.64 -8.71
CA GLY A 135 -13.81 -3.17 -8.70
C GLY A 135 -12.53 -2.46 -8.22
N ALA A 136 -11.51 -3.17 -7.71
CA ALA A 136 -10.27 -2.54 -7.25
C ALA A 136 -9.53 -1.78 -8.37
N VAL A 137 -9.44 -2.37 -9.56
CA VAL A 137 -8.84 -1.73 -10.74
C VAL A 137 -9.62 -0.49 -11.16
N ASP A 138 -10.96 -0.54 -11.13
CA ASP A 138 -11.81 0.59 -11.48
C ASP A 138 -11.63 1.78 -10.55
N VAL A 139 -11.37 1.52 -9.27
CA VAL A 139 -11.10 2.57 -8.28
C VAL A 139 -9.79 3.30 -8.58
N VAL A 140 -8.71 2.59 -8.92
CA VAL A 140 -7.40 3.21 -9.08
C VAL A 140 -7.15 3.78 -10.48
N LYS A 141 -7.78 3.23 -11.52
CA LYS A 141 -7.48 3.58 -12.93
C LYS A 141 -7.76 5.05 -13.25
N SER A 142 -8.78 5.63 -12.62
CA SER A 142 -9.19 7.03 -12.85
C SER A 142 -8.51 8.04 -11.92
N THR A 143 -7.52 7.62 -11.13
CA THR A 143 -6.78 8.50 -10.20
C THR A 143 -5.34 8.74 -10.65
N GLN A 144 -4.55 9.40 -9.81
CA GLN A 144 -3.11 9.58 -10.00
C GLN A 144 -2.29 8.88 -8.90
N CYS A 145 -2.93 8.04 -8.07
CA CYS A 145 -2.23 7.38 -6.97
C CYS A 145 -1.15 6.41 -7.47
N GLY A 146 -0.11 6.24 -6.68
CA GLY A 146 0.80 5.11 -6.80
C GLY A 146 0.09 3.82 -6.42
N ILE A 147 0.58 2.70 -6.92
CA ILE A 147 0.00 1.38 -6.73
C ILE A 147 1.15 0.43 -6.40
N VAL A 148 1.06 -0.27 -5.27
CA VAL A 148 1.94 -1.40 -4.95
C VAL A 148 1.15 -2.69 -5.16
N LEU A 149 1.64 -3.53 -6.06
CA LEU A 149 1.07 -4.85 -6.33
C LEU A 149 1.91 -5.90 -5.61
N MET A 150 1.37 -6.52 -4.56
CA MET A 150 2.08 -7.57 -3.84
C MET A 150 1.71 -8.96 -4.37
N HIS A 151 2.69 -9.84 -4.44
CA HIS A 151 2.45 -11.25 -4.63
C HIS A 151 2.11 -11.95 -3.30
N MET A 152 1.08 -12.78 -3.35
CA MET A 152 0.66 -13.64 -2.26
C MET A 152 0.09 -14.94 -2.84
N GLN A 153 0.54 -16.08 -2.31
CA GLN A 153 -0.13 -17.35 -2.57
C GLN A 153 -1.38 -17.47 -1.71
N ARG A 154 -2.49 -17.92 -2.32
CA ARG A 154 -3.81 -18.11 -1.68
C ARG A 154 -4.38 -16.79 -1.11
N ASP A 155 -4.74 -16.76 0.16
CA ASP A 155 -5.36 -15.64 0.87
C ASP A 155 -4.53 -15.27 2.12
N PRO A 156 -4.69 -14.07 2.70
CA PRO A 156 -3.83 -13.59 3.80
C PRO A 156 -3.85 -14.48 5.04
N GLN A 157 -4.95 -15.20 5.29
CA GLN A 157 -5.05 -16.09 6.44
C GLN A 157 -4.26 -17.38 6.24
N THR A 158 -4.12 -17.86 4.99
CA THR A 158 -3.51 -19.16 4.68
C THR A 158 -2.14 -19.07 4.02
N MET A 159 -1.71 -17.88 3.56
CA MET A 159 -0.50 -17.70 2.76
C MET A 159 0.80 -18.17 3.43
N GLN A 160 0.87 -18.15 4.77
CA GLN A 160 2.06 -18.57 5.53
C GLN A 160 2.03 -20.02 6.02
N PHE A 161 0.92 -20.75 5.85
CA PHE A 161 0.76 -22.06 6.48
C PHE A 161 1.32 -23.23 5.67
N ASP A 162 1.45 -23.11 4.34
CA ASP A 162 2.11 -24.10 3.46
C ASP A 162 2.24 -23.58 2.00
N PRO A 163 3.08 -22.55 1.73
CA PRO A 163 3.34 -22.15 0.36
C PRO A 163 4.28 -23.17 -0.30
N ASN A 164 3.86 -23.72 -1.44
CA ASN A 164 4.67 -24.65 -2.23
C ASN A 164 4.88 -24.03 -3.61
N TYR A 165 6.14 -23.91 -4.00
CA TYR A 165 6.57 -23.40 -5.30
C TYR A 165 7.47 -24.44 -5.94
N GLU A 166 7.30 -24.66 -7.23
CA GLU A 166 8.28 -25.41 -8.02
C GLU A 166 9.48 -24.50 -8.34
N HIS A 167 9.19 -23.24 -8.71
CA HIS A 167 10.16 -22.21 -9.10
C HIS A 167 9.71 -20.82 -8.63
N VAL A 168 9.85 -20.56 -7.32
CA VAL A 168 9.35 -19.33 -6.66
C VAL A 168 9.65 -18.03 -7.39
N VAL A 169 10.88 -17.83 -7.88
CA VAL A 169 11.26 -16.59 -8.60
C VAL A 169 10.46 -16.44 -9.90
N GLN A 170 10.31 -17.53 -10.66
CA GLN A 170 9.60 -17.50 -11.94
C GLN A 170 8.09 -17.31 -11.72
N GLU A 171 7.53 -17.97 -10.71
CA GLU A 171 6.12 -17.89 -10.38
C GLU A 171 5.73 -16.50 -9.86
N VAL A 172 6.51 -15.93 -8.93
CA VAL A 172 6.33 -14.56 -8.42
C VAL A 172 6.45 -13.54 -9.56
N GLN A 173 7.49 -13.67 -10.39
CA GLN A 173 7.70 -12.77 -11.52
C GLN A 173 6.55 -12.85 -12.54
N ALA A 174 6.10 -14.06 -12.89
CA ALA A 174 5.00 -14.26 -13.82
C ALA A 174 3.70 -13.64 -13.30
N PHE A 175 3.39 -13.85 -12.01
CA PHE A 175 2.24 -13.23 -11.37
C PHE A 175 2.32 -11.70 -11.43
N LEU A 176 3.41 -11.10 -10.93
CA LEU A 176 3.53 -9.64 -10.87
C LEU A 176 3.49 -8.99 -12.26
N LEU A 177 4.12 -9.62 -13.27
CA LEU A 177 4.05 -9.13 -14.65
C LEU A 177 2.63 -9.23 -15.24
N GLU A 178 1.89 -10.30 -14.94
CA GLU A 178 0.47 -10.40 -15.33
C GLU A 178 -0.36 -9.29 -14.68
N ARG A 179 -0.15 -9.03 -13.38
CA ARG A 179 -0.86 -7.95 -12.67
C ARG A 179 -0.53 -6.56 -13.23
N CYS A 180 0.74 -6.30 -13.56
CA CYS A 180 1.12 -5.05 -14.24
C CYS A 180 0.40 -4.91 -15.60
N ALA A 181 0.38 -5.97 -16.41
CA ALA A 181 -0.26 -5.95 -17.73
C ALA A 181 -1.77 -5.65 -17.63
N VAL A 182 -2.47 -6.22 -16.65
CA VAL A 182 -3.90 -5.92 -16.41
C VAL A 182 -4.15 -4.43 -16.16
N LEU A 183 -3.25 -3.78 -15.40
CA LEU A 183 -3.36 -2.35 -15.12
C LEU A 183 -3.03 -1.48 -16.34
N GLU A 184 -1.98 -1.84 -17.08
CA GLU A 184 -1.59 -1.15 -18.31
C GLU A 184 -2.69 -1.24 -19.39
N GLU A 185 -3.31 -2.42 -19.55
CA GLU A 185 -4.47 -2.62 -20.43
C GLU A 185 -5.70 -1.81 -19.99
N ALA A 186 -5.85 -1.57 -18.68
CA ALA A 186 -6.88 -0.68 -18.13
C ALA A 186 -6.53 0.82 -18.27
N GLY A 187 -5.37 1.16 -18.84
CA GLY A 187 -4.92 2.53 -19.09
C GLY A 187 -4.14 3.16 -17.94
N VAL A 188 -3.66 2.37 -16.97
CA VAL A 188 -2.79 2.86 -15.89
C VAL A 188 -1.37 3.02 -16.42
N ASP A 189 -0.77 4.19 -16.17
CA ASP A 189 0.63 4.45 -16.48
C ASP A 189 1.56 3.57 -15.63
N GLY A 190 2.48 2.84 -16.26
CA GLY A 190 3.46 2.00 -15.59
C GLY A 190 4.35 2.74 -14.58
N GLN A 191 4.54 4.06 -14.71
CA GLN A 191 5.24 4.88 -13.71
C GLN A 191 4.51 4.95 -12.37
N ARG A 192 3.23 4.57 -12.30
CA ARG A 192 2.46 4.52 -11.04
C ARG A 192 2.60 3.18 -10.33
N ILE A 193 3.13 2.17 -11.01
CA ILE A 193 3.12 0.79 -10.52
C ILE A 193 4.48 0.45 -9.89
N ALA A 194 4.43 0.00 -8.65
CA ALA A 194 5.51 -0.70 -7.96
C ALA A 194 5.06 -2.15 -7.69
N ILE A 195 6.02 -3.05 -7.57
CA ILE A 195 5.78 -4.47 -7.30
C ILE A 195 6.44 -4.89 -6.01
N ASP A 196 5.80 -5.79 -5.28
CA ASP A 196 6.28 -6.38 -4.03
C ASP A 196 6.22 -7.92 -4.15
N PRO A 197 7.34 -8.65 -3.97
CA PRO A 197 7.37 -10.11 -4.09
C PRO A 197 6.62 -10.87 -2.98
N GLY A 198 6.21 -10.22 -1.89
CA GLY A 198 5.51 -10.82 -0.75
C GLY A 198 6.40 -11.12 0.45
#